data_AF-A0A355BWM5-F1
#
_entry.id   AF-A0A355BWM5-F1
#
_cell.length_a   1.000
_cell.length_b   1.000
_cell.length_c   1.000
_cell.angle_alpha   90.00
_cell.angle_beta   90.00
_cell.angle_gamma   90.00
#
_symmetry.space_group_name_H-M   'P 1'
#
loop_
_entity.id
_entity.type
_entity.pdbx_description
1 polymer ?
#
loop_
_entity_poly.entity_id
_entity_poly.type
_entity_poly.pdbx_seq_one_letter_code
_entity_poly.pdbx_strand_id
1 'polypeptide(L)' 'EAWFKWTPVESAALTTEAIEALLAERATARKAKDFKTSDRIRDDLAAQGVVIEDGPQGATWRRG' A
#
# COMPACT_ATOMS: atom_id res chain seq x y z
N GLU A 1 -26.37 -5.75 23.02
CA GLU A 1 -25.70 -6.73 22.14
C GLU A 1 -24.74 -5.98 21.24
N ALA A 2 -23.43 -6.12 21.48
CA ALA A 2 -22.40 -5.37 20.78
C ALA A 2 -22.02 -6.14 19.51
N TRP A 3 -22.41 -5.58 18.37
CA TRP A 3 -22.12 -6.06 17.02
C TRP A 3 -20.60 -6.21 16.84
N PHE A 4 -20.19 -7.47 16.69
CA PHE A 4 -18.82 -7.96 16.61
C PHE A 4 -17.95 -7.12 15.66
N LYS A 5 -17.20 -6.15 16.19
CA LYS A 5 -16.07 -5.56 15.47
C LYS A 5 -14.92 -6.53 15.63
N TRP A 6 -14.72 -7.38 14.64
CA TRP A 6 -13.52 -8.17 14.49
C TRP A 6 -12.32 -7.21 14.44
N THR A 7 -11.62 -7.07 15.57
CA THR A 7 -10.32 -6.42 15.65
C THR A 7 -9.27 -7.51 15.81
N PRO A 8 -8.67 -8.00 14.73
CA PRO A 8 -7.40 -8.68 14.83
C PRO A 8 -6.36 -7.58 15.10
N VAL A 9 -6.11 -7.33 16.38
CA VAL A 9 -4.89 -6.68 16.81
C VAL A 9 -3.79 -7.74 16.69
N GLU A 10 -2.65 -7.34 16.12
CA GLU A 10 -1.38 -8.06 16.16
C GLU A 10 -1.26 -9.34 15.32
N SER A 11 -0.58 -9.25 14.16
CA SER A 11 0.50 -10.16 13.76
C SER A 11 1.25 -9.63 12.55
N ALA A 12 2.57 -9.64 12.65
CA ALA A 12 3.61 -9.13 11.76
C ALA A 12 3.58 -9.63 10.30
N ALA A 13 2.54 -9.27 9.57
CA ALA A 13 2.47 -9.26 8.13
C ALA A 13 2.00 -7.87 7.73
N LEU A 14 2.58 -7.27 6.69
CA LEU A 14 2.07 -6.02 6.11
C LEU A 14 0.54 -6.08 6.05
N THR A 15 -0.13 -5.29 6.89
CA THR A 15 -1.57 -5.26 6.83
C THR A 15 -1.96 -4.57 5.54
N THR A 16 -3.14 -4.93 5.03
CA THR A 16 -3.71 -4.29 3.83
C THR A 16 -3.71 -2.77 3.99
N GLU A 17 -3.96 -2.25 5.20
CA GLU A 17 -3.93 -0.80 5.47
C GLU A 17 -2.54 -0.19 5.31
N ALA A 18 -1.47 -0.89 5.71
CA ALA A 18 -0.10 -0.39 5.56
C ALA A 18 0.29 -0.26 4.07
N ILE A 19 -0.12 -1.24 3.25
CA ILE A 19 0.10 -1.19 1.80
C ILE A 19 -0.69 -0.05 1.17
N GLU A 20 -1.97 0.10 1.54
CA GLU A 20 -2.80 1.21 1.05
C GLU A 20 -2.27 2.59 1.45
N ALA A 21 -1.74 2.73 2.67
CA ALA A 21 -1.09 3.96 3.11
C ALA A 21 0.14 4.29 2.27
N LEU A 22 0.99 3.30 1.99
CA LEU A 22 2.16 3.45 1.12
C LEU A 22 1.75 3.80 -0.33
N LEU A 23 0.70 3.16 -0.87
CA LEU A 23 0.16 3.52 -2.18
C LEU A 23 -0.37 4.95 -2.23
N ALA A 24 -1.06 5.41 -1.18
CA ALA A 24 -1.56 6.78 -1.08
C ALA A 24 -0.39 7.78 -0.99
N GLU A 25 0.67 7.46 -0.25
CA GLU A 25 1.89 8.26 -0.18
C GLU A 25 2.57 8.33 -1.54
N ARG A 26 2.69 7.20 -2.26
CA ARG A 26 3.20 7.14 -3.62
C ARG A 26 2.38 8.00 -4.58
N ALA A 27 1.05 7.92 -4.52
CA ALA A 27 0.17 8.74 -5.35
C ALA A 27 0.36 10.24 -5.08
N THR A 28 0.56 10.60 -3.81
CA THR A 28 0.85 11.98 -3.39
C THR A 28 2.22 12.43 -3.89
N ALA A 29 3.25 11.58 -3.77
CA ALA A 29 4.59 11.83 -4.29
C ALA A 29 4.57 12.02 -5.82
N ARG A 30 3.85 11.17 -6.56
CA ARG A 30 3.66 11.31 -8.02
C ARG A 30 2.99 12.63 -8.39
N LYS A 31 1.95 13.05 -7.65
CA LYS A 31 1.29 14.36 -7.84
C LYS A 31 2.24 15.53 -7.54
N ALA A 32 3.07 15.40 -6.52
CA ALA A 32 4.12 16.36 -6.17
C ALA A 32 5.33 16.32 -7.12
N LYS A 33 5.34 15.43 -8.13
CA LYS A 33 6.48 15.14 -9.02
C LYS A 33 7.73 14.65 -8.29
N ASP A 34 7.56 14.11 -7.09
CA ASP A 34 8.60 13.43 -6.34
C ASP A 34 8.70 11.96 -6.79
N PHE A 35 9.38 11.76 -7.92
CA PHE A 35 9.61 10.43 -8.48
C PHE A 35 10.53 9.58 -7.59
N LYS A 36 11.46 10.23 -6.87
CA LYS A 36 12.39 9.55 -5.97
C LYS A 36 11.64 8.85 -4.82
N THR A 37 10.70 9.55 -4.19
CA THR A 37 9.87 8.97 -3.12
C THR A 37 8.93 7.91 -3.67
N SER A 38 8.32 8.13 -4.84
CA SER A 38 7.49 7.13 -5.51
C SER A 38 8.24 5.82 -5.79
N ASP A 39 9.48 5.91 -6.27
CA ASP A 39 10.30 4.73 -6.60
C ASP A 39 10.73 4.00 -5.32
N ARG A 40 11.15 4.72 -4.28
CA ARG A 40 11.44 4.13 -2.97
C ARG A 40 10.27 3.30 -2.43
N ILE A 41 9.06 3.85 -2.49
CA ILE A 41 7.85 3.15 -2.00
C ILE A 41 7.54 1.91 -2.84
N ARG A 42 7.70 2.01 -4.16
CA ARG A 42 7.51 0.86 -5.06
C ARG A 42 8.48 -0.26 -4.71
N ASP A 43 9.74 0.07 -4.48
CA ASP A 43 10.78 -0.92 -4.18
C ASP A 43 10.58 -1.53 -2.78
N ASP A 44 10.16 -0.75 -1.78
CA ASP A 44 9.77 -1.24 -0.45
C ASP A 44 8.59 -2.22 -0.53
N LEU A 45 7.58 -1.90 -1.33
CA LEU A 45 6.42 -2.78 -1.53
C LEU A 45 6.83 -4.06 -2.27
N ALA A 46 7.66 -3.94 -3.32
CA ALA A 46 8.18 -5.10 -4.06
C ALA A 46 9.07 -6.00 -3.17
N ALA A 47 9.89 -5.43 -2.31
CA ALA A 47 10.73 -6.17 -1.35
C ALA A 47 9.90 -7.00 -0.37
N GLN A 48 8.66 -6.57 -0.12
CA GLN A 48 7.71 -7.26 0.74
C GLN A 48 6.75 -8.17 -0.03
N GLY A 49 7.03 -8.43 -1.32
CA GLY A 49 6.23 -9.32 -2.18
C GLY A 49 4.93 -8.68 -2.70
N VAL A 50 4.81 -7.35 -2.61
CA VAL A 50 3.65 -6.60 -3.10
C VAL A 50 3.99 -6.01 -4.47
N VAL A 51 3.28 -6.46 -5.51
CA VAL A 51 3.39 -5.91 -6.86
C VAL A 51 2.32 -4.85 -7.06
N ILE A 52 2.73 -3.63 -7.40
CA ILE A 52 1.83 -2.52 -7.71
C ILE A 52 1.58 -2.48 -9.22
N GLU A 53 0.31 -2.43 -9.61
CA GLU A 53 -0.15 -2.27 -10.98
C GLU A 53 -0.90 -0.94 -11.11
N ASP A 54 -0.28 0.03 -11.79
CA ASP A 54 -0.90 1.31 -12.11
C ASP A 54 -1.87 1.13 -13.29
N GLY A 55 -3.16 1.37 -13.05
CA GLY A 55 -4.19 1.39 -14.07
C GLY A 55 -4.77 2.79 -14.29
N PRO A 56 -5.50 3.01 -15.40
CA PRO A 56 -6.23 4.26 -15.65
C PRO A 56 -7.34 4.51 -14.62
N GLN A 57 -7.75 3.48 -13.88
CA GLN A 57 -8.79 3.53 -12.85
C GLN A 57 -8.22 3.76 -11.44
N GLY A 58 -6.89 3.74 -11.29
CA GLY A 58 -6.20 3.82 -10.00
C GLY A 58 -5.03 2.83 -9.92
N ALA A 59 -4.23 2.98 -8.87
CA ALA A 59 -3.16 2.03 -8.57
C ALA A 59 -3.73 0.85 -7.76
N THR A 60 -3.59 -0.35 -8.31
CA THR A 60 -3.97 -1.61 -7.67
C THR A 60 -2.72 -2.33 -7.20
N TRP A 61 -2.86 -3.24 -6.24
CA TRP A 61 -1.73 -4.03 -5.77
C TRP A 61 -2.15 -5.48 -5.53
N ARG A 62 -1.18 -6.39 -5.68
CA ARG A 62 -1.35 -7.82 -5.40
C ARG A 62 -0.16 -8.34 -4.59
N ARG A 63 -0.45 -9.25 -3.65
CA ARG A 63 0.56 -10.03 -2.94
C ARG A 63 0.75 -11.36 -3.66
N GLY A 64 2.00 -11.67 -4.01
CA GLY A 64 2.40 -12.96 -4.60
C GLY A 64 2.76 -13.99 -3.56
#